data_AF-A0A358XMH8-F1
#
_entry.id   AF-A0A358XMH8-F1
#
_cell.length_a   1.000
_cell.length_b   1.000
_cell.length_c   1.000
_cell.angle_alpha   90.00
_cell.angle_beta   90.00
_cell.angle_gamma   90.00
#
_symmetry.space_group_name_H-M   'P 1'
#
loop_
_entity.id
_entity.type
_entity.pdbx_description
1 polymer ?
#
loop_
_entity_poly.entity_id
_entity_poly.type
_entity_poly.pdbx_seq_one_letter_code
_entity_poly.pdbx_strand_id
1 'polypeptide(L)'
;MKIDDLANINDTSTNALPRDSWHQFGLAVDCVWLIGDKLCWDNKFLHNGINGYEILANEAERLNICSGHSWTILKDSCHLQENFATPSQMFSWQEINNTMEKRFGHLLKI
;
A
#
# COMPACT_ATOMS: atom_id res chain seq x y z
N MET A 1 19.63 13.45 -0.16
CA MET A 1 19.71 12.24 -0.98
C MET A 1 19.87 12.69 -2.42
N LYS A 2 20.94 12.28 -3.11
CA LYS A 2 21.20 12.70 -4.48
C LYS A 2 20.51 11.72 -5.43
N ILE A 3 19.99 12.23 -6.55
CA ILE A 3 19.25 11.47 -7.57
C ILE A 3 20.06 10.28 -8.11
N ASP A 4 21.39 10.38 -8.07
CA ASP A 4 22.29 9.39 -8.64
C ASP A 4 22.46 8.11 -7.79
N ASP A 5 22.01 8.12 -6.53
CA ASP A 5 22.06 6.95 -5.64
C ASP A 5 20.95 5.92 -5.96
N LEU A 6 19.96 6.28 -6.80
CA LEU A 6 18.80 5.45 -7.13
C LEU A 6 19.01 4.53 -8.35
N ALA A 7 20.09 4.73 -9.13
CA ALA A 7 20.26 4.07 -10.42
C ALA A 7 20.80 2.62 -10.36
N ASN A 8 21.15 2.11 -9.16
CA ASN A 8 21.75 0.77 -8.98
C ASN A 8 20.92 -0.17 -8.09
N ILE A 9 19.66 0.15 -7.83
CA ILE A 9 18.75 -0.72 -7.06
C ILE A 9 17.65 -1.18 -8.03
N ASN A 10 17.40 -2.49 -8.10
CA ASN A 10 16.17 -3.05 -8.67
C ASN A 10 14.99 -2.68 -7.73
N ASP A 11 14.75 -1.38 -7.55
CA ASP A 11 13.86 -0.81 -6.54
C ASP A 11 12.45 -0.65 -7.13
N THR A 12 11.75 -1.77 -7.29
CA THR A 12 10.36 -1.74 -7.74
C THR A 12 9.48 -1.31 -6.57
N SER A 13 8.85 -0.14 -6.67
CA SER A 13 7.94 0.38 -5.64
C SER A 13 6.63 -0.41 -5.51
N THR A 14 6.33 -1.29 -6.48
CA THR A 14 5.15 -2.17 -6.42
C THR A 14 5.39 -3.45 -7.22
N ASN A 15 4.73 -4.53 -6.79
CA ASN A 15 4.63 -5.79 -7.52
C ASN A 15 3.24 -6.00 -8.14
N ALA A 16 2.30 -5.06 -7.94
CA ALA A 16 0.96 -5.17 -8.49
C ALA A 16 0.96 -4.86 -9.98
N LEU A 17 0.26 -5.68 -10.77
CA LEU A 17 -0.01 -5.33 -12.17
C LEU A 17 -0.93 -4.10 -12.23
N PRO A 18 -0.91 -3.33 -13.32
CA PRO A 18 -1.88 -2.26 -13.52
C PRO A 18 -3.30 -2.76 -13.31
N ARG A 19 -4.12 -1.98 -12.58
CA ARG A 19 -5.52 -2.27 -12.22
C ARG A 19 -5.71 -3.32 -11.12
N ASP A 20 -4.64 -3.94 -10.62
CA ASP A 20 -4.68 -5.01 -9.61
C ASP A 20 -4.21 -4.57 -8.22
N SER A 21 -4.43 -3.30 -7.87
CA SER A 21 -4.19 -2.76 -6.53
C SER A 21 -5.43 -2.04 -6.02
N TRP A 22 -5.78 -2.24 -4.75
CA TRP A 22 -6.90 -1.57 -4.10
C TRP A 22 -6.77 -0.05 -4.04
N HIS A 23 -5.56 0.49 -4.18
CA HIS A 23 -5.33 1.93 -4.35
C HIS A 23 -6.14 2.50 -5.53
N GLN A 24 -6.26 1.76 -6.63
CA GLN A 24 -7.02 2.17 -7.81
C GLN A 24 -8.53 2.13 -7.59
N PHE A 25 -8.98 1.35 -6.61
CA PHE A 25 -10.39 1.25 -6.22
C PHE A 25 -10.74 2.27 -5.12
N GLY A 26 -9.77 2.98 -4.56
CA GLY A 26 -9.95 3.87 -3.42
C GLY A 26 -10.24 3.12 -2.11
N LEU A 27 -9.80 1.86 -2.02
CA LEU A 27 -10.04 0.97 -0.87
C LEU A 27 -8.74 0.61 -0.14
N ALA A 28 -7.67 1.34 -0.43
CA ALA A 28 -6.39 1.25 0.26
C ALA A 28 -5.78 2.63 0.47
N VAL A 29 -4.88 2.71 1.43
CA VAL A 29 -4.09 3.90 1.75
C VAL A 29 -2.71 3.49 2.26
N ASP A 30 -1.71 4.30 1.94
CA ASP A 30 -0.38 4.16 2.52
C ASP A 30 -0.16 5.29 3.53
N CYS A 31 0.21 4.91 4.75
CA CYS A 31 0.43 5.81 5.88
C CYS A 31 1.92 5.90 6.21
N VAL A 32 2.44 7.11 6.45
CA VAL A 32 3.80 7.31 6.94
C VAL A 32 3.79 7.64 8.43
N TRP A 33 4.72 7.06 9.19
CA TRP A 33 4.86 7.40 10.60
C TRP A 33 5.62 8.71 10.78
N LEU A 34 4.97 9.70 11.42
CA LEU A 34 5.57 10.99 11.78
C LEU A 34 6.12 10.95 13.21
N ILE A 35 7.39 11.33 13.37
CA ILE A 35 8.06 11.48 14.66
C ILE A 35 8.54 12.93 14.77
N GLY A 36 7.72 13.77 15.41
CA GLY A 36 7.90 15.22 15.35
C GLY A 36 7.71 15.71 13.91
N ASP A 37 8.76 16.29 13.33
CA ASP A 37 8.82 16.80 11.96
C ASP A 37 9.45 15.81 10.96
N LYS A 38 9.83 14.61 11.40
CA LYS A 38 10.52 13.61 10.57
C LYS A 38 9.59 12.50 10.11
N LEU A 39 9.69 12.16 8.83
CA LEU A 39 9.08 10.98 8.24
C LEU A 39 9.91 9.73 8.61
N CYS A 40 9.26 8.69 9.12
CA CYS A 40 9.88 7.40 9.41
C CYS A 40 9.29 6.32 8.50
N TRP A 41 10.09 5.83 7.55
CA TRP A 41 9.72 4.73 6.64
C TRP A 41 10.25 3.36 7.11
N ASP A 42 11.10 3.33 8.15
CA ASP A 42 11.67 2.09 8.69
C ASP A 42 10.65 1.38 9.58
N ASN A 43 10.22 0.19 9.16
CA ASN A 43 9.23 -0.62 9.85
C ASN A 43 9.77 -1.41 11.06
N LYS A 44 11.07 -1.31 11.34
CA LYS A 44 11.71 -1.89 12.53
C LYS A 44 12.17 -0.82 13.51
N PHE A 45 12.06 0.46 13.15
CA PHE A 45 12.51 1.54 14.00
C PHE A 45 11.66 1.62 15.28
N LEU A 46 12.34 1.82 16.41
CA LEU A 46 11.72 2.03 17.70
C LEU A 46 12.00 3.45 18.19
N HIS A 47 10.93 4.22 18.40
CA HIS A 47 10.99 5.52 19.06
C HIS A 47 10.55 5.35 20.52
N ASN A 48 11.48 5.49 21.47
CA ASN A 48 11.21 5.25 22.89
C ASN A 48 10.59 3.88 23.19
N GLY A 49 11.03 2.85 22.45
CA GLY A 49 10.52 1.48 22.58
C GLY A 49 9.20 1.21 21.85
N ILE A 50 8.68 2.17 21.08
CA ILE A 50 7.43 2.03 20.32
C ILE A 50 7.71 1.96 18.82
N ASN A 51 7.01 1.07 18.12
CA ASN A 51 6.95 1.02 16.67
C ASN A 51 5.60 1.56 16.17
N GLY A 52 5.61 2.66 15.40
CA GLY A 52 4.37 3.27 14.90
C GLY A 52 3.58 2.37 13.94
N TYR A 53 4.27 1.52 13.16
CA TYR A 53 3.60 0.61 12.23
C TYR A 53 2.96 -0.59 12.94
N GLU A 54 3.53 -1.06 14.05
CA GLU A 54 2.89 -2.07 14.89
C GLU A 54 1.61 -1.52 15.53
N ILE A 55 1.63 -0.27 16.01
CA ILE A 55 0.42 0.40 16.52
C ILE A 55 -0.64 0.51 15.43
N LEU A 56 -0.25 0.98 14.24
CA LEU A 56 -1.16 1.12 13.11
C LEU A 56 -1.81 -0.23 12.75
N ALA A 57 -1.02 -1.30 12.70
CA ALA A 57 -1.49 -2.64 12.39
C ALA A 57 -2.47 -3.17 13.44
N ASN A 58 -2.16 -2.99 14.73
CA ASN A 58 -3.03 -3.41 15.82
C ASN A 58 -4.37 -2.67 15.80
N GLU A 59 -4.38 -1.37 15.53
CA GLU A 59 -5.62 -0.59 15.44
C GLU A 59 -6.42 -0.95 14.17
N ALA A 60 -5.74 -1.22 13.05
CA ALA A 60 -6.39 -1.72 11.84
C ALA A 60 -7.08 -3.07 12.07
N GLU A 61 -6.42 -4.00 12.75
CA GLU A 61 -6.98 -5.32 13.08
C GLU A 61 -8.26 -5.20 13.93
N ARG A 62 -8.27 -4.30 14.93
CA ARG A 62 -9.46 -4.04 15.76
C ARG A 62 -10.66 -3.53 14.96
N LEU A 63 -10.41 -2.92 13.81
CA LEU A 63 -11.43 -2.40 12.89
C LEU A 63 -11.74 -3.36 11.73
N ASN A 64 -11.16 -4.56 11.72
CA ASN A 64 -11.23 -5.51 10.59
C ASN A 64 -10.68 -4.94 9.27
N ILE A 65 -9.66 -4.08 9.34
CA ILE A 65 -8.92 -3.57 8.18
C ILE A 65 -7.63 -4.40 8.04
N CYS A 66 -7.30 -4.78 6.80
CA CYS A 66 -6.05 -5.49 6.54
C CYS A 66 -4.87 -4.52 6.59
N SER A 67 -3.85 -4.84 7.40
CA SER A 67 -2.57 -4.12 7.38
C SER A 67 -1.49 -4.95 6.71
N GLY A 68 -0.77 -4.34 5.77
CA GLY A 68 0.39 -4.96 5.13
C GLY A 68 1.56 -5.21 6.09
N HIS A 69 1.56 -4.56 7.27
CA HIS A 69 2.51 -4.87 8.34
C HIS A 69 2.36 -6.31 8.87
N SER A 70 1.16 -6.89 8.78
CA SER A 70 0.88 -8.25 9.24
C SER A 70 1.21 -9.32 8.19
N TRP A 71 1.60 -8.94 6.97
CA TRP A 71 1.98 -9.89 5.93
C TRP A 71 3.31 -10.57 6.26
N THR A 72 3.38 -11.88 6.02
CA THR A 72 4.57 -12.72 6.28
C THR A 72 5.59 -12.66 5.15
N ILE A 73 5.15 -12.39 3.93
CA ILE A 73 5.95 -12.26 2.72
C ILE A 73 5.71 -10.85 2.18
N LEU A 74 6.78 -10.16 1.76
CA LEU A 74 6.72 -8.79 1.21
C LEU A 74 5.93 -7.83 2.14
N LYS A 75 6.29 -7.83 3.43
CA LYS A 75 5.68 -6.97 4.44
C LYS A 75 5.69 -5.50 3.99
N ASP A 76 4.50 -4.93 3.81
CA ASP A 76 4.30 -3.55 3.40
C ASP A 76 3.66 -2.76 4.55
N SER A 77 4.50 -2.17 5.39
CA SER A 77 4.05 -1.67 6.70
C SER A 77 3.26 -0.37 6.66
N CYS A 78 3.42 0.43 5.61
CA CYS A 78 2.60 1.62 5.41
C CYS A 78 1.21 1.29 4.90
N HIS A 79 1.02 0.10 4.30
CA HIS A 79 -0.19 -0.24 3.57
C HIS A 79 -1.35 -0.68 4.46
N LEU A 80 -2.53 -0.11 4.21
CA LEU A 80 -3.82 -0.58 4.72
C LEU A 80 -4.79 -0.80 3.55
N GLN A 81 -5.58 -1.86 3.60
CA GLN A 81 -6.62 -2.15 2.61
C GLN A 81 -7.88 -2.76 3.25
N GLU A 82 -9.04 -2.53 2.65
CA GLU A 82 -10.33 -3.05 3.15
C GLU A 82 -10.42 -4.58 3.05
N ASN A 83 -10.03 -5.17 1.91
CA ASN A 83 -10.09 -6.62 1.68
C ASN A 83 -8.72 -7.26 1.89
N PHE A 84 -8.64 -8.51 2.37
CA PHE A 84 -7.37 -9.22 2.57
C PHE A 84 -6.78 -9.84 1.27
N ALA A 85 -7.62 -10.06 0.26
CA ALA A 85 -7.23 -10.58 -1.05
C ALA A 85 -6.88 -9.43 -2.01
N THR A 86 -6.15 -9.69 -3.09
CA THR A 86 -5.97 -8.73 -4.20
C THR A 86 -7.23 -8.65 -5.06
N PRO A 87 -7.43 -7.59 -5.87
CA PRO A 87 -8.57 -7.52 -6.79
C PRO A 87 -8.67 -8.74 -7.72
N SER A 88 -7.57 -9.21 -8.31
CA SER A 88 -7.51 -10.37 -9.21
C SER A 88 -7.81 -11.71 -8.54
N GLN A 89 -7.73 -11.79 -7.21
CA GLN A 89 -8.18 -12.95 -6.45
C GLN A 89 -9.69 -12.95 -6.22
N MET A 90 -10.36 -11.81 -6.36
CA MET A 90 -11.79 -11.64 -6.12
C MET A 90 -12.62 -11.48 -7.40
N PHE A 91 -12.02 -10.92 -8.45
CA PHE A 91 -12.69 -10.57 -9.69
C PHE A 91 -11.88 -11.06 -10.90
N SER A 92 -12.58 -11.33 -12.00
CA SER A 92 -11.93 -11.57 -13.28
C SER A 92 -11.24 -10.31 -13.81
N TRP A 93 -10.21 -10.49 -14.63
CA TRP A 93 -9.55 -9.37 -15.32
C TRP A 93 -10.51 -8.54 -16.17
N GLN A 94 -11.55 -9.15 -16.74
CA GLN A 94 -12.57 -8.43 -17.50
C GLN A 94 -13.39 -7.49 -16.58
N GLU A 95 -13.79 -7.95 -15.40
CA GLU A 95 -14.52 -7.14 -14.42
C GLU A 95 -13.66 -6.01 -13.87
N ILE A 96 -12.40 -6.29 -13.54
CA ILE A 96 -11.41 -5.28 -13.13
C ILE A 96 -11.27 -4.21 -14.22
N ASN A 97 -11.07 -4.65 -15.48
CA ASN A 97 -10.92 -3.75 -16.61
C ASN A 97 -12.15 -2.86 -16.79
N ASN A 98 -13.34 -3.46 -16.80
CA ASN A 98 -14.61 -2.73 -16.92
C ASN A 98 -14.80 -1.72 -15.78
N THR A 99 -14.40 -2.07 -14.55
CA THR A 99 -14.46 -1.18 -13.39
C THR A 99 -13.54 0.02 -13.56
N MET A 100 -12.30 -0.20 -14.00
CA MET A 100 -11.35 0.89 -14.25
C MET A 100 -11.77 1.78 -15.41
N GLU A 101 -12.28 1.22 -16.51
CA GLU A 101 -12.82 2.02 -17.62
C GLU A 101 -14.01 2.87 -17.17
N LYS A 102 -14.91 2.32 -16.35
CA LYS A 102 -16.04 3.08 -15.80
C LYS A 102 -15.58 4.24 -14.91
N ARG A 103 -14.55 4.02 -14.07
CA ARG A 103 -14.04 5.03 -13.13
C ARG A 103 -13.20 6.09 -13.82
N PHE A 104 -12.31 5.70 -14.72
CA PHE A 104 -11.22 6.54 -15.22
C PHE A 104 -11.17 6.67 -16.74
N GLY A 105 -11.95 5.92 -17.51
CA GLY A 105 -11.90 5.93 -18.97
C GLY A 105 -12.22 7.31 -19.59
N HIS A 106 -12.96 8.15 -18.87
CA HIS A 106 -13.23 9.53 -19.29
C HIS A 106 -11.99 10.44 -19.21
N LEU A 107 -11.00 10.12 -18.36
CA LEU A 107 -9.75 10.87 -18.21
C LEU A 107 -8.74 10.56 -19.32
N LEU A 108 -8.94 9.46 -20.07
CA LEU A 108 -8.06 9.00 -21.13
C LEU A 108 -8.45 9.54 -22.51
N LYS A 109 -9.51 10.36 -22.60
CA LYS A 109 -9.87 11.06 -23.83
C LYS A 109 -8.96 12.27 -24.02
N ILE A 110 -7.82 12.03 -24.66
CA ILE A 110 -6.96 13.06 -25.27
C ILE A 110 -7.52 13.41 -26.64
#